data_AF-A0A943DE87-F1
#
_entry.id   AF-A0A943DE87-F1
#
_cell.length_a   1.000
_cell.length_b   1.000
_cell.length_c   1.000
_cell.angle_alpha   90.00
_cell.angle_beta   90.00
_cell.angle_gamma   90.00
#
_symmetry.space_group_name_H-M   'P 1'
#
loop_
_entity.id
_entity.type
_entity.pdbx_description
1 polymer ?
#
loop_
_entity_poly.entity_id
_entity_poly.type
_entity_poly.pdbx_seq_one_letter_code
_entity_poly.pdbx_strand_id
1 'polypeptide(L)'
;MKRKHDLLKEKSKTRDAVGQISSWCLLIALHQRFGVGADRMERIAGDAEKLQKEIAAIIDEHGTAAGIAEMQRRLDGICLTEMRVPLNRNTKNRREVELRMAADQTVTAMWCCFALAIHQTLGFGRDRLNRLHKETVENYRRFNEWNGSGSRDEQQYAFERLRHCAEQALRSEVVIVQENDDYDSRARLWERQLEDSIKAGVHKAKVETKRKACVNALATNVLSDAARQQAALKVQQDFFGGGYR
;
A
#
# COMPACT_ATOMS: atom_id res chain seq x y z
N MET A 1 9.06 -22.20 -4.97
CA MET A 1 8.82 -20.75 -5.19
C MET A 1 7.51 -20.44 -5.91
N LYS A 2 7.13 -21.19 -6.97
CA LYS A 2 5.90 -20.97 -7.77
C LYS A 2 4.60 -20.80 -6.96
N ARG A 3 4.28 -21.72 -6.04
CA ARG A 3 3.06 -21.65 -5.20
C ARG A 3 2.93 -20.40 -4.31
N LYS A 4 4.06 -19.84 -3.82
CA LYS A 4 4.04 -18.63 -2.97
C LYS A 4 3.78 -17.38 -3.82
N HIS A 5 4.37 -17.32 -5.01
CA HIS A 5 4.13 -16.27 -5.98
C HIS A 5 2.67 -16.26 -6.46
N ASP A 6 2.10 -17.43 -6.74
CA ASP A 6 0.69 -17.57 -7.15
C ASP A 6 -0.28 -17.05 -6.07
N LEU A 7 -0.03 -17.36 -4.79
CA LEU A 7 -0.86 -16.88 -3.68
C LEU A 7 -0.76 -15.37 -3.46
N LEU A 8 0.42 -14.77 -3.67
CA LEU A 8 0.57 -13.31 -3.58
C LEU A 8 -0.24 -12.59 -4.67
N LYS A 9 -0.20 -13.13 -5.89
CA LYS A 9 -1.01 -12.63 -7.02
C LYS A 9 -2.50 -12.73 -6.73
N GLU A 10 -2.96 -13.85 -6.21
CA GLU A 10 -4.36 -14.03 -5.83
C GLU A 10 -4.80 -13.12 -4.70
N LYS A 11 -3.95 -12.92 -3.69
CA LYS A 11 -4.22 -11.95 -2.62
C LYS A 11 -4.42 -10.57 -3.21
N SER A 12 -3.58 -10.13 -4.15
CA SER A 12 -3.78 -8.81 -4.74
C SER A 12 -5.08 -8.70 -5.53
N LYS A 13 -5.35 -9.66 -6.42
CA LYS A 13 -6.63 -9.70 -7.15
C LYS A 13 -7.84 -9.66 -6.19
N THR A 14 -7.71 -10.33 -5.05
CA THR A 14 -8.73 -10.29 -3.98
C THR A 14 -8.86 -8.90 -3.39
N ARG A 15 -7.75 -8.20 -3.09
CA ARG A 15 -7.80 -6.82 -2.58
C ARG A 15 -8.47 -5.90 -3.57
N ASP A 16 -8.09 -5.97 -4.85
CA ASP A 16 -8.61 -5.08 -5.89
C ASP A 16 -10.12 -5.27 -6.06
N ALA A 17 -10.57 -6.53 -6.22
CA ALA A 17 -11.99 -6.85 -6.34
C ALA A 17 -12.80 -6.44 -5.09
N VAL A 18 -12.30 -6.75 -3.90
CA VAL A 18 -12.99 -6.42 -2.64
C VAL A 18 -13.05 -4.91 -2.44
N GLY A 19 -11.97 -4.19 -2.72
CA GLY A 19 -11.92 -2.73 -2.65
C GLY A 19 -12.98 -2.10 -3.55
N GLN A 20 -13.00 -2.49 -4.83
CA GLN A 20 -13.97 -1.97 -5.80
C GLN A 20 -15.42 -2.24 -5.36
N ILE A 21 -15.80 -3.50 -5.09
CA ILE A 21 -17.16 -3.86 -4.69
C ILE A 21 -17.59 -3.07 -3.45
N SER A 22 -16.71 -2.97 -2.46
CA SER A 22 -17.02 -2.30 -1.20
C SER A 22 -17.19 -0.78 -1.39
N SER A 23 -16.36 -0.15 -2.23
CA SER A 23 -16.49 1.27 -2.56
C SER A 23 -17.82 1.57 -3.27
N TRP A 24 -18.25 0.71 -4.20
CA TRP A 24 -19.58 0.85 -4.82
C TRP A 24 -20.72 0.66 -3.82
N CYS A 25 -20.63 -0.35 -2.95
CA CYS A 25 -21.62 -0.59 -1.90
C CYS A 25 -21.78 0.64 -0.98
N LEU A 26 -20.66 1.28 -0.62
CA LEU A 26 -20.62 2.50 0.16
C LEU A 26 -21.26 3.68 -0.58
N LEU A 27 -20.91 3.87 -1.85
CA LEU A 27 -21.43 4.95 -2.70
C LEU A 27 -22.95 4.84 -2.84
N ILE A 28 -23.46 3.65 -3.12
CA ILE A 28 -24.90 3.37 -3.20
C ILE A 28 -25.58 3.69 -1.87
N ALA A 29 -24.98 3.28 -0.74
CA ALA A 29 -25.53 3.57 0.58
C ALA A 29 -25.55 5.08 0.87
N LEU A 30 -24.48 5.82 0.55
CA LEU A 30 -24.42 7.28 0.70
C LEU A 30 -25.53 7.98 -0.08
N HIS A 31 -25.80 7.53 -1.31
CA HIS A 31 -26.87 8.11 -2.11
C HIS A 31 -28.25 7.73 -1.60
N GLN A 32 -28.57 6.43 -1.58
CA GLN A 32 -29.93 5.95 -1.35
C GLN A 32 -30.40 6.21 0.09
N ARG A 33 -29.49 6.12 1.07
CA ARG A 33 -29.85 6.29 2.49
C ARG A 33 -29.70 7.73 2.97
N PHE A 34 -28.74 8.48 2.44
CA PHE A 34 -28.39 9.81 2.95
C PHE A 34 -28.57 10.95 1.95
N GLY A 35 -29.00 10.66 0.72
CA GLY A 35 -29.25 11.68 -0.30
C GLY A 35 -27.99 12.46 -0.71
N VAL A 36 -26.82 11.83 -0.63
CA VAL A 36 -25.56 12.44 -1.07
C VAL A 36 -25.53 12.41 -2.60
N GLY A 37 -25.41 13.59 -3.21
CA GLY A 37 -25.33 13.75 -4.66
C GLY A 37 -23.89 13.78 -5.18
N ALA A 38 -23.73 13.75 -6.50
CA ALA A 38 -22.46 13.63 -7.21
C ALA A 38 -21.37 14.61 -6.71
N ASP A 39 -21.64 15.92 -6.67
CA ASP A 39 -20.65 16.94 -6.25
C ASP A 39 -20.10 16.67 -4.83
N ARG A 40 -20.97 16.19 -3.93
CA ARG A 40 -20.57 15.85 -2.56
C ARG A 40 -19.77 14.55 -2.53
N MET A 41 -20.11 13.58 -3.38
CA MET A 41 -19.34 12.34 -3.54
C MET A 41 -17.95 12.61 -4.11
N GLU A 42 -17.82 13.50 -5.09
CA GLU A 42 -16.54 13.90 -5.67
C GLU A 42 -15.62 14.56 -4.63
N ARG A 43 -16.17 15.45 -3.80
CA ARG A 43 -15.41 16.03 -2.68
C ARG A 43 -14.94 14.98 -1.67
N ILE A 44 -15.81 14.02 -1.31
CA ILE A 44 -15.43 12.90 -0.45
C ILE A 44 -14.32 12.07 -1.08
N ALA A 45 -14.40 11.79 -2.39
CA ALA A 45 -13.38 11.04 -3.11
C ALA A 45 -12.03 11.79 -3.11
N GLY A 46 -12.04 13.11 -3.33
CA GLY A 46 -10.84 13.94 -3.26
C GLY A 46 -10.22 13.98 -1.85
N ASP A 47 -11.03 14.06 -0.80
CA ASP A 47 -10.52 14.01 0.58
C ASP A 47 -10.03 12.61 0.96
N ALA A 48 -10.69 11.55 0.48
CA ALA A 48 -10.22 10.18 0.62
C ALA A 48 -8.88 9.96 -0.11
N GLU A 49 -8.68 10.52 -1.31
CA GLU A 49 -7.41 10.42 -2.05
C GLU A 49 -6.25 11.09 -1.29
N LYS A 50 -6.49 12.26 -0.69
CA LYS A 50 -5.50 12.93 0.18
C LYS A 50 -5.14 12.06 1.39
N LEU A 51 -6.15 11.52 2.07
CA LEU A 51 -5.95 10.60 3.20
C LEU A 51 -5.20 9.34 2.76
N GLN A 52 -5.49 8.78 1.59
CA GLN A 52 -4.76 7.62 1.07
C GLN A 52 -3.28 7.93 0.86
N LYS A 53 -2.93 9.12 0.34
CA LYS A 53 -1.53 9.55 0.19
C LYS A 53 -0.82 9.68 1.54
N GLU A 54 -1.48 10.27 2.54
CA GLU A 54 -0.94 10.36 3.90
C GLU A 54 -0.70 8.97 4.51
N ILE A 55 -1.69 8.08 4.42
CA ILE A 55 -1.62 6.74 4.99
C ILE A 55 -0.62 5.86 4.22
N ALA A 56 -0.45 6.05 2.91
CA ALA A 56 0.54 5.34 2.11
C ALA A 56 1.96 5.53 2.66
N ALA A 57 2.32 6.74 3.09
CA ALA A 57 3.62 6.99 3.72
C ALA A 57 3.84 6.15 4.99
N ILE A 58 2.79 5.99 5.82
CA ILE A 58 2.83 5.15 7.03
C ILE A 58 2.92 3.67 6.65
N ILE A 59 2.22 3.25 5.61
CA ILE A 59 2.28 1.87 5.11
C ILE A 59 3.67 1.54 4.58
N ASP A 60 4.32 2.46 3.87
CA ASP A 60 5.66 2.27 3.34
C ASP A 60 6.71 2.16 4.45
N GLU A 61 6.56 2.94 5.53
CA GLU A 61 7.51 2.95 6.65
C GLU A 61 7.27 1.83 7.67
N HIS A 62 6.00 1.52 7.98
CA HIS A 62 5.61 0.69 9.12
C HIS A 62 4.67 -0.47 8.76
N GLY A 63 4.30 -0.60 7.48
CA GLY A 63 3.47 -1.68 6.96
C GLY A 63 1.96 -1.42 7.04
N THR A 64 1.20 -2.24 6.32
CA THR A 64 -0.27 -2.08 6.18
C THR A 64 -1.01 -2.06 7.51
N ALA A 65 -0.59 -2.87 8.48
CA ALA A 65 -1.23 -2.93 9.80
C ALA A 65 -1.12 -1.60 10.56
N ALA A 66 0.03 -0.91 10.46
CA ALA A 66 0.23 0.40 11.08
C ALA A 66 -0.61 1.48 10.41
N GLY A 67 -0.69 1.49 9.07
CA GLY A 67 -1.56 2.40 8.34
C GLY A 67 -3.05 2.23 8.69
N ILE A 68 -3.52 0.98 8.82
CA ILE A 68 -4.88 0.70 9.30
C ILE A 68 -5.06 1.18 10.73
N ALA A 69 -4.14 0.85 11.64
CA ALA A 69 -4.22 1.25 13.04
C ALA A 69 -4.27 2.78 13.21
N GLU A 70 -3.51 3.53 12.41
CA GLU A 70 -3.57 4.99 12.44
C GLU A 70 -4.96 5.51 12.01
N MET A 71 -5.55 4.98 10.94
CA MET A 71 -6.90 5.38 10.55
C MET A 71 -7.93 5.01 11.62
N GLN A 72 -7.80 3.83 12.23
CA GLN A 72 -8.67 3.41 13.34
C GLN A 72 -8.53 4.33 14.55
N ARG A 73 -7.30 4.74 14.89
CA ARG A 73 -7.03 5.70 15.96
C ARG A 73 -7.68 7.06 15.69
N ARG A 74 -7.63 7.55 14.45
CA ARG A 74 -8.30 8.81 14.05
C ARG A 74 -9.83 8.72 14.13
N LEU A 75 -10.39 7.52 14.00
CA LEU A 75 -11.82 7.23 14.13
C LEU A 75 -12.25 6.81 15.53
N ASP A 76 -11.32 6.77 16.49
CA ASP A 76 -11.64 6.33 17.85
C ASP A 76 -12.71 7.22 18.48
N GLY A 77 -13.71 6.58 19.09
CA GLY A 77 -14.91 7.27 19.58
C GLY A 77 -15.84 7.84 18.49
N ILE A 78 -15.48 7.82 17.21
CA ILE A 78 -16.31 8.35 16.12
C ILE A 78 -17.24 7.27 15.57
N CYS A 79 -16.73 6.14 15.07
CA CYS A 79 -17.57 5.08 14.52
C CYS A 79 -16.94 3.69 14.66
N LEU A 80 -17.70 2.65 14.31
CA LEU A 80 -17.15 1.31 14.10
C LEU A 80 -16.06 1.39 13.03
N THR A 81 -14.91 0.77 13.28
CA THR A 81 -13.77 0.83 12.37
C THR A 81 -13.52 -0.50 11.67
N GLU A 82 -13.89 -1.62 12.27
CA GLU A 82 -13.77 -2.93 11.66
C GLU A 82 -14.90 -3.16 10.64
N MET A 83 -14.53 -3.54 9.41
CA MET A 83 -15.47 -4.02 8.40
C MET A 83 -15.00 -5.38 7.89
N ARG A 84 -15.94 -6.30 7.73
CA ARG A 84 -15.67 -7.66 7.28
C ARG A 84 -16.49 -7.93 6.04
N VAL A 85 -15.89 -8.60 5.05
CA VAL A 85 -16.60 -8.96 3.83
C VAL A 85 -17.71 -9.98 4.18
N PRO A 86 -18.97 -9.83 3.78
CA PRO A 86 -19.95 -10.90 4.03
C PRO A 86 -19.58 -12.20 3.29
N LEU A 87 -19.84 -13.36 3.91
CA LEU A 87 -19.55 -14.68 3.31
C LEU A 87 -20.85 -15.41 2.94
N ASN A 88 -20.88 -16.03 1.77
CA ASN A 88 -21.92 -17.00 1.38
C ASN A 88 -21.61 -18.42 1.85
N ARG A 89 -20.33 -18.71 2.17
CA ARG A 89 -19.89 -20.01 2.68
C ARG A 89 -18.65 -19.87 3.57
N ASN A 90 -18.47 -20.84 4.44
CA ASN A 90 -17.26 -20.94 5.26
C ASN A 90 -16.02 -21.27 4.40
N THR A 91 -14.87 -20.76 4.86
CA THR A 91 -13.57 -21.11 4.29
C THR A 91 -13.22 -22.56 4.63
N LYS A 92 -12.72 -23.30 3.65
CA LYS A 92 -12.47 -24.74 3.78
C LYS A 92 -11.00 -25.10 3.94
N ASN A 93 -10.09 -24.21 3.53
CA ASN A 93 -8.65 -24.47 3.53
C ASN A 93 -7.84 -23.23 3.90
N ARG A 94 -6.57 -23.45 4.25
CA ARG A 94 -5.64 -22.39 4.65
C ARG A 94 -5.51 -21.28 3.60
N ARG A 95 -5.53 -21.63 2.31
CA ARG A 95 -5.47 -20.65 1.22
C ARG A 95 -6.69 -19.72 1.24
N GLU A 96 -7.90 -20.27 1.36
CA GLU A 96 -9.13 -19.49 1.48
C GLU A 96 -9.11 -18.59 2.74
N VAL A 97 -8.56 -19.07 3.85
CA VAL A 97 -8.38 -18.26 5.08
C VAL A 97 -7.42 -17.10 4.83
N GLU A 98 -6.30 -17.32 4.15
CA GLU A 98 -5.33 -16.27 3.86
C GLU A 98 -5.84 -15.22 2.85
N LEU A 99 -6.62 -15.64 1.85
CA LEU A 99 -7.32 -14.71 0.95
C LEU A 99 -8.37 -13.91 1.71
N ARG A 100 -9.07 -14.57 2.64
CA ARG A 100 -10.06 -13.92 3.49
C ARG A 100 -9.46 -12.83 4.39
N MET A 101 -8.31 -13.11 5.02
CA MET A 101 -7.62 -12.11 5.82
C MET A 101 -7.22 -10.88 4.99
N ALA A 102 -6.76 -11.10 3.75
CA ALA A 102 -6.43 -10.01 2.83
C ALA A 102 -7.67 -9.20 2.43
N ALA A 103 -8.81 -9.86 2.17
CA ALA A 103 -10.09 -9.22 1.89
C ALA A 103 -10.56 -8.34 3.06
N ASP A 104 -10.56 -8.88 4.28
CA ASP A 104 -11.02 -8.17 5.48
C ASP A 104 -10.14 -6.95 5.81
N GLN A 105 -8.82 -7.10 5.68
CA GLN A 105 -7.88 -5.98 5.83
C GLN A 105 -8.18 -4.88 4.80
N THR A 106 -8.48 -5.27 3.56
CA THR A 106 -8.76 -4.31 2.48
C THR A 106 -10.05 -3.55 2.72
N VAL A 107 -11.14 -4.25 3.06
CA VAL A 107 -12.42 -3.57 3.30
C VAL A 107 -12.39 -2.72 4.57
N THR A 108 -11.65 -3.14 5.61
CA THR A 108 -11.42 -2.32 6.81
C THR A 108 -10.64 -1.05 6.46
N ALA A 109 -9.54 -1.16 5.71
CA ALA A 109 -8.75 0.00 5.28
C ALA A 109 -9.59 0.98 4.44
N MET A 110 -10.35 0.47 3.47
CA MET A 110 -11.25 1.24 2.63
C MET A 110 -12.30 1.96 3.48
N TRP A 111 -12.99 1.22 4.37
CA TRP A 111 -14.01 1.80 5.24
C TRP A 111 -13.45 2.92 6.10
N CYS A 112 -12.32 2.69 6.78
CA CYS A 112 -11.72 3.72 7.64
C CYS A 112 -11.33 4.97 6.85
N CYS A 113 -10.72 4.80 5.67
CA CYS A 113 -10.34 5.90 4.81
C CYS A 113 -11.57 6.75 4.40
N PHE A 114 -12.62 6.10 3.91
CA PHE A 114 -13.82 6.81 3.50
C PHE A 114 -14.62 7.36 4.68
N ALA A 115 -14.67 6.67 5.83
CA ALA A 115 -15.35 7.17 7.02
C ALA A 115 -14.70 8.47 7.53
N LEU A 116 -13.36 8.56 7.50
CA LEU A 116 -12.63 9.80 7.80
C LEU A 116 -12.98 10.90 6.79
N ALA A 117 -12.94 10.61 5.49
CA ALA A 117 -13.29 11.58 4.47
C ALA A 117 -14.75 12.07 4.62
N ILE A 118 -15.70 11.16 4.80
CA ILE A 118 -17.13 11.48 4.99
C ILE A 118 -17.34 12.29 6.28
N HIS A 119 -16.63 11.96 7.35
CA HIS A 119 -16.66 12.75 8.59
C HIS A 119 -16.19 14.18 8.35
N GLN A 120 -15.08 14.37 7.63
CA GLN A 120 -14.50 15.68 7.33
C GLN A 120 -15.36 16.49 6.34
N THR A 121 -15.80 15.88 5.24
CA THR A 121 -16.53 16.56 4.16
C THR A 121 -18.00 16.81 4.51
N LEU A 122 -18.66 15.86 5.20
CA LEU A 122 -20.11 15.92 5.46
C LEU A 122 -20.49 16.09 6.94
N GLY A 123 -19.53 16.05 7.87
CA GLY A 123 -19.80 16.14 9.31
C GLY A 123 -20.59 14.94 9.86
N PHE A 124 -20.50 13.76 9.25
CA PHE A 124 -21.21 12.59 9.78
C PHE A 124 -20.61 12.19 11.13
N GLY A 125 -21.43 12.26 12.18
CA GLY A 125 -21.09 11.72 13.50
C GLY A 125 -21.39 10.22 13.63
N ARG A 126 -21.19 9.70 14.84
CA ARG A 126 -21.30 8.26 15.20
C ARG A 126 -22.50 7.54 14.62
N ASP A 127 -23.70 8.05 14.86
CA ASP A 127 -24.91 7.37 14.44
C ASP A 127 -25.05 7.28 12.92
N ARG A 128 -24.64 8.33 12.19
CA ARG A 128 -24.73 8.35 10.73
C ARG A 128 -23.69 7.44 10.10
N LEU A 129 -22.45 7.45 10.61
CA LEU A 129 -21.39 6.57 10.14
C LEU A 129 -21.70 5.10 10.46
N ASN A 130 -22.18 4.78 11.66
CA ASN A 130 -22.54 3.41 12.01
C ASN A 130 -23.73 2.89 11.20
N ARG A 131 -24.71 3.75 10.88
CA ARG A 131 -25.78 3.40 9.93
C ARG A 131 -25.23 3.18 8.54
N LEU A 132 -24.35 4.06 8.04
CA LEU A 132 -23.72 3.91 6.73
C LEU A 132 -22.89 2.62 6.63
N HIS A 133 -22.14 2.27 7.69
CA HIS A 133 -21.41 1.02 7.81
C HIS A 133 -22.34 -0.17 7.60
N LYS A 134 -23.46 -0.21 8.35
CA LYS A 134 -24.46 -1.27 8.22
C LYS A 134 -25.01 -1.38 6.79
N GLU A 135 -25.44 -0.27 6.19
CA GLU A 135 -25.98 -0.26 4.82
C GLU A 135 -24.95 -0.70 3.78
N THR A 136 -23.67 -0.33 3.97
CA THR A 136 -22.58 -0.78 3.10
C THR A 136 -22.42 -2.30 3.15
N VAL A 137 -22.47 -2.88 4.36
CA VAL A 137 -22.41 -4.33 4.55
C VAL A 137 -23.65 -5.04 3.96
N GLU A 138 -24.85 -4.48 4.12
CA GLU A 138 -26.07 -5.04 3.51
C GLU A 138 -26.01 -5.00 1.98
N ASN A 139 -25.50 -3.92 1.39
CA ASN A 139 -25.30 -3.83 -0.06
C ASN A 139 -24.32 -4.91 -0.55
N TYR A 140 -23.25 -5.19 0.20
CA TYR A 140 -22.34 -6.27 -0.12
C TYR A 140 -23.02 -7.64 -0.02
N ARG A 141 -23.87 -7.87 0.99
CA ARG A 141 -24.67 -9.12 1.09
C ARG A 141 -25.56 -9.32 -0.13
N ARG A 142 -26.26 -8.27 -0.58
CA ARG A 142 -27.09 -8.33 -1.80
C ARG A 142 -26.26 -8.61 -3.05
N PHE A 143 -25.09 -7.99 -3.18
CA PHE A 143 -24.16 -8.29 -4.26
C PHE A 143 -23.77 -9.77 -4.25
N ASN A 144 -23.44 -10.31 -3.08
CA ASN A 144 -23.11 -11.72 -2.91
C ASN A 144 -24.29 -12.65 -3.27
N GLU A 145 -25.53 -12.26 -2.97
CA GLU A 145 -26.72 -13.02 -3.38
C GLU A 145 -26.87 -13.06 -4.90
N TRP A 146 -26.66 -11.93 -5.59
CA TRP A 146 -26.68 -11.87 -7.06
C TRP A 146 -25.54 -12.65 -7.71
N ASN A 147 -24.38 -12.67 -7.05
CA ASN A 147 -23.21 -13.39 -7.50
C ASN A 147 -23.37 -14.92 -7.37
N GLY A 148 -24.35 -15.39 -6.58
CA GLY A 148 -24.77 -16.79 -6.52
C GLY A 148 -23.61 -17.77 -6.32
N SER A 149 -23.43 -18.68 -7.29
CA SER A 149 -22.36 -19.68 -7.31
C SER A 149 -20.99 -19.12 -7.70
N GLY A 150 -20.94 -17.88 -8.20
CA GLY A 150 -19.75 -17.24 -8.72
C GLY A 150 -19.44 -17.65 -10.17
N SER A 151 -20.45 -18.11 -10.93
CA SER A 151 -20.29 -18.32 -12.37
C SER A 151 -20.03 -16.99 -13.08
N ARG A 152 -19.45 -17.02 -14.29
CA ARG A 152 -19.15 -15.80 -15.06
C ARG A 152 -20.41 -14.95 -15.30
N ASP A 153 -21.53 -15.59 -15.61
CA ASP A 153 -22.78 -14.90 -15.92
C ASP A 153 -23.41 -14.29 -14.67
N GLU A 154 -23.40 -14.99 -13.54
CA GLU A 154 -23.85 -14.45 -12.25
C GLU A 154 -22.96 -13.30 -11.76
N GLN A 155 -21.64 -13.41 -11.95
CA GLN A 155 -20.70 -12.33 -11.65
C GLN A 155 -21.02 -11.09 -12.51
N GLN A 156 -21.16 -11.27 -13.82
CA GLN A 156 -21.49 -10.17 -14.73
C GLN A 156 -22.82 -9.52 -14.34
N TYR A 157 -23.84 -10.33 -14.05
CA TYR A 157 -25.14 -9.85 -13.58
C TYR A 157 -25.02 -9.05 -12.27
N ALA A 158 -24.28 -9.55 -11.29
CA ALA A 158 -24.10 -8.88 -10.01
C ALA A 158 -23.41 -7.51 -10.17
N PHE A 159 -22.37 -7.43 -11.00
CA PHE A 159 -21.69 -6.17 -11.30
C PHE A 159 -22.58 -5.22 -12.09
N GLU A 160 -23.37 -5.69 -13.06
CA GLU A 160 -24.30 -4.85 -13.82
C GLU A 160 -25.39 -4.25 -12.92
N ARG A 161 -25.92 -5.03 -11.96
CA ARG A 161 -26.89 -4.54 -10.98
C ARG A 161 -26.28 -3.48 -10.06
N LEU A 162 -25.05 -3.69 -9.62
CA LEU A 162 -24.29 -2.75 -8.80
C LEU A 162 -24.00 -1.46 -9.60
N ARG A 163 -23.64 -1.57 -10.88
CA ARG A 163 -23.49 -0.44 -11.82
C ARG A 163 -24.77 0.37 -11.89
N HIS A 164 -25.89 -0.27 -12.17
CA HIS A 164 -27.17 0.41 -12.34
C HIS A 164 -27.58 1.20 -11.10
N CYS A 165 -27.37 0.62 -9.90
CA CYS A 165 -27.58 1.34 -8.64
C CYS A 165 -26.67 2.56 -8.47
N ALA A 166 -25.41 2.46 -8.91
CA ALA A 166 -24.45 3.56 -8.87
C ALA A 166 -24.75 4.66 -9.92
N GLU A 167 -25.20 4.30 -11.11
CA GLU A 167 -25.62 5.25 -12.16
C GLU A 167 -26.85 6.05 -11.73
N GLN A 168 -27.82 5.39 -11.10
CA GLN A 168 -28.95 6.08 -10.48
C GLN A 168 -28.48 7.07 -9.41
N ALA A 169 -27.45 6.70 -8.65
CA ALA A 169 -26.88 7.53 -7.58
C ALA A 169 -26.14 8.77 -8.10
N LEU A 170 -25.38 8.60 -9.18
CA LEU A 170 -24.54 9.65 -9.75
C LEU A 170 -25.25 10.48 -10.83
N ARG A 171 -26.39 10.01 -11.35
CA ARG A 171 -27.08 10.55 -12.54
C ARG A 171 -26.15 10.65 -13.76
N SER A 172 -25.15 9.79 -13.82
CA SER A 172 -24.15 9.71 -14.88
C SER A 172 -23.87 8.24 -15.19
N GLU A 173 -23.44 7.95 -16.42
CA GLU A 173 -22.97 6.62 -16.78
C GLU A 173 -21.69 6.28 -15.98
N VAL A 174 -21.63 5.05 -15.46
CA VAL A 174 -20.53 4.59 -14.59
C VAL A 174 -19.82 3.45 -15.28
N VAL A 175 -18.56 3.65 -15.68
CA VAL A 175 -17.75 2.57 -16.23
C VAL A 175 -17.25 1.68 -15.09
N ILE A 176 -17.73 0.44 -15.01
CA ILE A 176 -17.09 -0.57 -14.16
C ILE A 176 -15.83 -1.05 -14.87
N VAL A 177 -14.68 -0.52 -14.45
CA VAL A 177 -13.38 -1.04 -14.86
C VAL A 177 -13.14 -2.35 -14.11
N GLN A 178 -13.53 -3.46 -14.72
CA GLN A 178 -12.99 -4.76 -14.35
C GLN A 178 -11.53 -4.78 -14.81
N GLU A 179 -10.61 -4.35 -13.95
CA GLU A 179 -9.18 -4.50 -14.22
C GLU A 179 -8.85 -6.00 -14.28
N ASN A 180 -8.94 -6.57 -15.48
CA ASN A 180 -8.12 -7.70 -15.86
C ASN A 180 -6.75 -7.14 -16.26
N ASP A 181 -5.72 -7.65 -15.57
CA ASP A 181 -4.29 -7.68 -15.92
C ASP A 181 -3.33 -6.58 -15.42
N ASP A 182 -3.75 -5.47 -14.79
CA ASP A 182 -2.79 -4.41 -14.41
C ASP A 182 -1.98 -4.68 -13.13
N TYR A 183 -2.38 -5.65 -12.30
CA TYR A 183 -1.53 -6.12 -11.19
C TYR A 183 -0.17 -6.64 -11.69
N ASP A 184 -0.18 -7.32 -12.84
CA ASP A 184 1.04 -7.88 -13.44
C ASP A 184 1.96 -6.75 -13.93
N SER A 185 1.41 -5.60 -14.36
CA SER A 185 2.18 -4.41 -14.72
C SER A 185 2.75 -3.70 -13.50
N ARG A 186 1.94 -3.45 -12.45
CA ARG A 186 2.39 -2.77 -11.22
C ARG A 186 3.35 -3.63 -10.41
N ALA A 187 3.13 -4.93 -10.31
CA ALA A 187 4.06 -5.88 -9.68
C ALA A 187 5.37 -5.96 -10.46
N ARG A 188 5.33 -6.01 -11.81
CA ARG A 188 6.55 -5.94 -12.64
C ARG A 188 7.28 -4.61 -12.48
N LEU A 189 6.56 -3.50 -12.33
CA LEU A 189 7.15 -2.19 -12.09
C LEU A 189 7.86 -2.15 -10.73
N TRP A 190 7.22 -2.69 -9.69
CA TRP A 190 7.77 -2.79 -8.34
C TRP A 190 8.96 -3.75 -8.25
N GLU A 191 8.89 -4.90 -8.93
CA GLU A 191 10.03 -5.83 -9.07
C GLU A 191 11.21 -5.18 -9.79
N ARG A 192 10.97 -4.44 -10.90
CA ARG A 192 12.03 -3.67 -11.58
C ARG A 192 12.61 -2.59 -10.67
N GLN A 193 11.78 -1.83 -9.97
CA GLN A 193 12.24 -0.79 -9.04
C GLN A 193 13.03 -1.37 -7.86
N LEU A 194 12.63 -2.54 -7.36
CA LEU A 194 13.35 -3.26 -6.31
C LEU A 194 14.69 -3.78 -6.82
N GLU A 195 14.73 -4.39 -8.02
CA GLU A 195 15.96 -4.83 -8.67
C GLU A 195 16.92 -3.66 -8.95
N ASP A 196 16.42 -2.55 -9.46
CA ASP A 196 17.20 -1.35 -9.75
C ASP A 196 17.74 -0.71 -8.46
N SER A 197 16.94 -0.72 -7.38
CA SER A 197 17.37 -0.26 -6.05
C SER A 197 18.45 -1.18 -5.45
N ILE A 198 18.31 -2.50 -5.62
CA ILE A 198 19.33 -3.49 -5.20
C ILE A 198 20.61 -3.29 -6.02
N LYS A 199 20.51 -3.14 -7.34
CA LYS A 199 21.66 -2.89 -8.24
C LYS A 199 22.36 -1.58 -7.89
N ALA A 200 21.60 -0.50 -7.64
CA ALA A 200 22.13 0.79 -7.21
C ALA A 200 22.84 0.70 -5.85
N GLY A 201 22.26 -0.01 -4.88
CA GLY A 201 22.88 -0.28 -3.58
C GLY A 201 24.18 -1.07 -3.70
N VAL A 202 24.20 -2.14 -4.51
CA VAL A 202 25.40 -2.94 -4.78
C VAL A 202 26.47 -2.12 -5.51
N HIS A 203 26.08 -1.29 -6.48
CA HIS A 203 27.00 -0.40 -7.19
C HIS A 203 27.62 0.62 -6.23
N LYS A 204 26.80 1.27 -5.40
CA LYS A 204 27.25 2.22 -4.38
C LYS A 204 28.23 1.58 -3.39
N ALA A 205 27.91 0.38 -2.89
CA ALA A 205 28.80 -0.38 -2.01
C ALA A 205 30.13 -0.74 -2.71
N LYS A 206 30.09 -1.14 -3.99
CA LYS A 206 31.30 -1.48 -4.77
C LYS A 206 32.17 -0.26 -5.03
N VAL A 207 31.57 0.90 -5.33
CA VAL A 207 32.27 2.18 -5.48
C VAL A 207 32.90 2.60 -4.15
N GLU A 208 32.18 2.45 -3.03
CA GLU A 208 32.70 2.78 -1.71
C GLU A 208 33.85 1.85 -1.29
N THR A 209 33.75 0.55 -1.57
CA THR A 209 34.84 -0.41 -1.34
C THR A 209 36.06 -0.09 -2.22
N LYS A 210 35.86 0.25 -3.50
CA LYS A 210 36.96 0.71 -4.37
C LYS A 210 37.57 2.02 -3.87
N ARG A 211 36.75 2.95 -3.40
CA ARG A 211 37.21 4.21 -2.81
C ARG A 211 38.01 3.95 -1.53
N LYS A 212 37.54 3.09 -0.63
CA LYS A 212 38.27 2.66 0.58
C LYS A 212 39.57 1.94 0.23
N ALA A 213 39.58 1.08 -0.77
CA ALA A 213 40.78 0.42 -1.26
C ALA A 213 41.78 1.42 -1.87
N CYS A 214 41.30 2.41 -2.62
CA CYS A 214 42.13 3.48 -3.20
C CYS A 214 42.69 4.40 -2.11
N VAL A 215 41.86 4.80 -1.12
CA VAL A 215 42.29 5.57 0.05
C VAL A 215 43.29 4.77 0.90
N ASN A 216 43.06 3.46 1.10
CA ASN A 216 43.99 2.58 1.80
C ASN A 216 45.29 2.38 1.02
N ALA A 217 45.24 2.28 -0.32
CA ALA A 217 46.43 2.21 -1.18
C ALA A 217 47.21 3.54 -1.21
N LEU A 218 46.51 4.67 -1.17
CA LEU A 218 47.10 5.99 -0.96
C LEU A 218 47.70 6.10 0.44
N ALA A 219 47.05 5.56 1.47
CA ALA A 219 47.53 5.54 2.84
C ALA A 219 48.74 4.61 3.04
N THR A 220 48.82 3.46 2.35
CA THR A 220 50.02 2.61 2.35
C THR A 220 51.18 3.19 1.54
N ASN A 221 50.90 4.09 0.58
CA ASN A 221 51.92 4.87 -0.14
C ASN A 221 52.36 6.14 0.64
N VAL A 222 51.68 6.49 1.72
CA VAL A 222 52.16 7.42 2.75
C VAL A 222 53.01 6.59 3.72
N LEU A 223 54.22 6.24 3.26
CA LEU A 223 55.34 5.56 3.94
C LEU A 223 55.21 5.44 5.47
N SER A 224 55.36 4.20 5.97
CA SER A 224 55.55 3.89 7.39
C SER A 224 56.49 4.90 8.04
N ASP A 225 56.08 5.46 9.18
CA ASP A 225 56.84 6.48 9.92
C ASP A 225 58.31 6.06 10.16
N ALA A 226 58.57 4.75 10.25
CA ALA A 226 59.91 4.18 10.39
C ALA A 226 60.84 4.50 9.20
N ALA A 227 60.34 4.45 7.94
CA ALA A 227 61.16 4.74 6.76
C ALA A 227 61.47 6.24 6.63
N ARG A 228 60.56 7.12 7.08
CA ARG A 228 60.78 8.56 7.13
C ARG A 228 61.72 8.97 8.25
N GLN A 229 61.60 8.34 9.43
CA GLN A 229 62.54 8.55 10.53
C GLN A 229 63.96 8.10 10.16
N GLN A 230 64.12 6.96 9.48
CA GLN A 230 65.43 6.54 8.96
C GLN A 230 65.99 7.50 7.91
N ALA A 231 65.16 7.98 6.97
CA ALA A 231 65.61 8.95 5.96
C ALA A 231 65.98 10.30 6.59
N ALA A 232 65.23 10.78 7.58
CA ALA A 232 65.52 12.01 8.32
C ALA A 232 66.80 11.88 9.17
N LEU A 233 67.00 10.74 9.84
CA LEU A 233 68.24 10.45 10.59
C LEU A 233 69.45 10.38 9.67
N LYS A 234 69.31 9.80 8.48
CA LYS A 234 70.40 9.72 7.49
C LYS A 234 70.78 11.10 6.96
N VAL A 235 69.80 11.94 6.61
CA VAL A 235 70.04 13.34 6.20
C VAL A 235 70.67 14.14 7.33
N GLN A 236 70.27 13.93 8.59
CA GLN A 236 70.85 14.62 9.74
C GLN A 236 72.31 14.19 9.99
N GLN A 237 72.65 12.91 9.81
CA GLN A 237 74.04 12.43 9.86
C GLN A 237 74.87 12.97 8.70
N ASP A 238 74.32 13.04 7.49
CA ASP A 238 75.01 13.54 6.31
C ASP A 238 75.24 15.07 6.34
N PHE A 239 74.33 15.83 6.98
CA PHE A 239 74.45 17.30 7.10
C PHE A 239 75.26 17.78 8.32
N PHE A 240 75.20 17.07 9.45
CA PHE A 240 75.85 17.51 10.71
C PHE A 240 77.01 16.62 11.17
N GLY A 241 77.27 15.48 10.52
CA GLY A 241 78.26 14.48 10.94
C GLY A 241 79.62 14.54 10.24
N GLY A 242 79.85 15.49 9.32
CA GLY A 242 81.08 15.60 8.52
C GLY A 242 81.92 16.83 8.86
N GLY A 243 82.59 16.87 10.02
CA GLY A 243 83.58 17.90 10.34
C GLY A 243 84.20 17.75 11.74
N TYR A 244 85.51 17.50 11.77
CA TYR A 244 86.44 17.36 12.92
C TYR A 244 86.57 15.95 13.55
N ARG A 245 87.26 15.05 12.85
CA ARG A 245 88.69 14.74 13.11
C ARG A 245 89.24 13.83 12.03
#